data_AF-A0A918JV73-F1
#
_entry.id   AF-A0A918JV73-F1
#
_cell.length_a   1.000
_cell.length_b   1.000
_cell.length_c   1.000
_cell.angle_alpha   90.00
_cell.angle_beta   90.00
_cell.angle_gamma   90.00
#
_symmetry.space_group_name_H-M   'P 1'
#
loop_
_entity.id
_entity.type
_entity.pdbx_description
1 polymer ?
#
loop_
_entity_poly.entity_id
_entity_poly.type
_entity_poly.pdbx_seq_one_letter_code
_entity_poly.pdbx_strand_id
1 'polypeptide(L)'
;MKKIPVLLAICAISLSSTITSAQQAEEVLPITKTEATTNQEDYEEFPTDKLSEIIKAAVEKDFPGATISEAYTDKTGNYKLVLTMDNSTKTAYTNSRGEWFTPKK
;
A
#
# COMPACT_ATOMS: atom_id res chain seq x y z
N MET A 1 45.90 36.80 -7.78
CA MET A 1 45.18 36.94 -9.07
C MET A 1 44.00 35.98 -9.01
N LYS A 2 42.73 36.27 -9.29
CA LYS A 2 41.96 37.45 -9.71
C LYS A 2 40.50 37.07 -9.31
N LYS A 3 40.00 37.60 -8.20
CA LYS A 3 38.80 38.49 -8.11
C LYS A 3 37.53 37.94 -8.84
N ILE A 4 36.54 37.47 -8.05
CA ILE A 4 35.07 37.79 -7.95
C ILE A 4 34.36 38.29 -9.25
N PRO A 5 33.00 38.27 -9.44
CA PRO A 5 31.92 38.11 -8.43
C PRO A 5 30.58 37.50 -8.89
N VAL A 6 29.53 37.71 -8.08
CA VAL A 6 28.11 37.95 -8.46
C VAL A 6 27.18 36.72 -8.43
N LEU A 7 25.94 36.74 -7.92
CA LEU A 7 25.16 37.73 -7.15
C LEU A 7 23.78 37.10 -6.88
N LEU A 8 23.33 37.19 -5.62
CA LEU A 8 21.98 37.61 -5.18
C LEU A 8 20.78 37.36 -6.11
N ALA A 9 19.78 36.64 -5.59
CA ALA A 9 18.38 37.03 -5.73
C ALA A 9 17.54 36.44 -4.57
N ILE A 10 17.21 37.32 -3.63
CA ILE A 10 16.19 37.13 -2.60
C ILE A 10 14.87 37.54 -3.24
N CYS A 11 13.84 36.69 -3.16
CA CYS A 11 12.45 37.15 -3.20
C CYS A 11 11.69 36.47 -2.07
N ALA A 12 11.57 37.22 -0.97
CA ALA A 12 10.56 37.01 0.04
C ALA A 12 9.22 37.53 -0.52
N ILE A 13 8.19 36.67 -0.53
CA ILE A 13 6.80 37.10 -0.54
C ILE A 13 6.09 36.27 0.55
N SER A 14 6.07 36.84 1.75
CA SER A 14 5.03 36.56 2.73
C SER A 14 3.74 37.28 2.31
N LEU A 15 2.58 36.64 2.53
CA LEU A 15 1.33 37.18 3.11
C LEU A 15 0.15 36.25 2.79
N SER A 16 -0.17 35.37 3.76
CA SER A 16 -1.44 35.29 4.53
C SER A 16 -2.68 35.96 3.89
N SER A 17 -3.91 35.44 3.82
CA SER A 17 -4.64 34.29 4.37
C SER A 17 -6.00 34.22 3.66
N THR A 18 -6.70 33.08 3.68
CA THR A 18 -8.06 33.01 4.25
C THR A 18 -8.41 31.56 4.59
N ILE A 19 -9.15 31.43 5.69
CA ILE A 19 -9.46 30.23 6.46
C ILE A 19 -10.84 29.73 6.04
N THR A 20 -11.01 28.43 5.80
CA THR A 20 -12.16 27.60 6.23
C THR A 20 -11.80 26.16 5.83
N SER A 21 -11.84 25.14 6.69
CA SER A 21 -12.94 24.77 7.55
C SER A 21 -12.45 24.25 8.91
N ALA A 22 -13.22 24.59 9.94
CA ALA A 22 -13.25 23.85 11.18
C ALA A 22 -13.82 22.45 10.90
N GLN A 23 -12.98 21.41 10.96
CA GLN A 23 -13.44 20.12 11.44
C GLN A 23 -12.53 19.69 12.59
N GLN A 24 -13.12 19.93 13.75
CA GLN A 24 -12.91 19.28 15.03
C GLN A 24 -12.20 17.93 14.90
N ALA A 25 -11.12 17.81 15.68
CA ALA A 25 -10.39 16.58 15.90
C ALA A 25 -11.33 15.45 16.30
N GLU A 26 -11.29 14.38 15.50
CA GLU A 26 -11.42 13.04 16.03
C GLU A 26 -10.08 12.38 15.74
N GLU A 27 -9.33 12.14 16.81
CA GLU A 27 -8.08 11.38 16.82
C GLU A 27 -8.42 9.92 16.50
N VAL A 28 -8.73 9.63 15.24
CA VAL A 28 -8.70 8.27 14.74
C VAL A 28 -7.23 7.99 14.51
N LEU A 29 -6.69 7.14 15.38
CA LEU A 29 -5.37 6.54 15.30
C LEU A 29 -4.93 6.42 13.83
N PRO A 30 -3.68 6.77 13.46
CA PRO A 30 -3.18 6.30 12.20
C PRO A 30 -3.25 4.78 12.29
N ILE A 31 -4.23 4.18 11.62
CA ILE A 31 -4.02 2.87 11.05
C ILE A 31 -2.83 3.10 10.15
N THR A 32 -1.66 2.81 10.71
CA THR A 32 -0.45 2.63 9.95
C THR A 32 -0.85 1.61 8.90
N LYS A 33 -1.21 2.09 7.70
CA LYS A 33 -1.23 1.29 6.49
C LYS A 33 0.23 0.90 6.35
N THR A 34 0.57 -0.19 7.04
CA THR A 34 1.91 -0.72 7.16
C THR A 34 2.41 -0.92 5.76
N GLU A 35 3.28 0.00 5.35
CA GLU A 35 4.35 -0.15 4.39
C GLU A 35 4.16 -1.31 3.42
N ALA A 36 3.21 -1.18 2.49
CA ALA A 36 3.18 -2.00 1.29
C ALA A 36 4.16 -1.44 0.24
N THR A 37 5.34 -1.01 0.67
CA THR A 37 6.48 -0.78 -0.24
C THR A 37 7.13 -2.13 -0.50
N THR A 38 6.45 -2.98 -1.25
CA THR A 38 7.07 -4.15 -1.89
C THR A 38 6.52 -4.18 -3.30
N ASN A 39 7.36 -3.72 -4.24
CA ASN A 39 7.18 -3.74 -5.69
C ASN A 39 5.74 -3.52 -6.17
N GLN A 40 5.21 -2.30 -6.02
CA GLN A 40 4.00 -1.94 -6.76
C GLN A 40 4.22 -1.94 -8.28
N GLU A 41 5.46 -1.86 -8.77
CA GLU A 41 5.75 -1.87 -10.21
C GLU A 41 5.40 -3.20 -10.91
N ASP A 42 5.37 -4.32 -10.18
CA ASP A 42 5.19 -5.66 -10.77
C ASP A 42 3.77 -6.24 -10.61
N TYR A 43 2.92 -5.62 -9.79
CA TYR A 43 1.62 -6.16 -9.40
C TYR A 43 0.50 -5.17 -9.72
N GLU A 44 -0.45 -5.61 -10.55
CA GLU A 44 -1.64 -4.85 -10.94
C GLU A 44 -2.83 -5.28 -10.09
N GLU A 45 -3.75 -4.35 -9.82
CA GLU A 45 -4.96 -4.63 -9.04
C GLU A 45 -5.80 -5.73 -9.72
N PHE A 46 -6.26 -6.69 -8.92
CA PHE A 46 -7.02 -7.82 -9.38
C PHE A 46 -8.32 -7.93 -8.57
N PRO A 47 -9.49 -8.04 -9.22
CA PRO A 47 -10.76 -8.13 -8.50
C PRO A 47 -10.81 -9.39 -7.61
N THR A 48 -11.14 -9.22 -6.33
CA THR A 48 -11.16 -10.33 -5.36
C THR A 48 -12.22 -11.39 -5.70
N ASP A 49 -13.31 -11.01 -6.37
CA ASP A 49 -14.34 -11.93 -6.85
C ASP A 49 -13.82 -12.88 -7.93
N LYS A 50 -12.81 -12.46 -8.71
CA LYS A 50 -12.18 -13.23 -9.78
C LYS A 50 -11.12 -14.22 -9.31
N LEU A 51 -10.77 -14.21 -8.03
CA LEU A 51 -9.83 -15.19 -7.48
C LEU A 51 -10.40 -16.60 -7.60
N SER A 52 -9.54 -17.54 -7.97
CA SER A 52 -9.92 -18.96 -8.09
C SER A 52 -10.35 -19.52 -6.73
N GLU A 53 -11.21 -20.53 -6.75
CA GLU A 53 -11.61 -21.24 -5.54
C GLU A 53 -10.42 -21.85 -4.79
N ILE A 54 -9.37 -22.26 -5.53
CA ILE A 54 -8.13 -22.79 -4.95
C ILE A 54 -7.47 -21.76 -4.03
N ILE A 55 -7.38 -20.50 -4.47
CA ILE A 55 -6.78 -19.42 -3.65
C ILE A 55 -7.67 -19.09 -2.45
N LYS A 56 -9.00 -19.01 -2.66
CA LYS A 56 -9.95 -18.75 -1.56
C LYS A 56 -9.89 -19.84 -0.49
N ALA A 57 -9.84 -21.10 -0.91
CA ALA A 57 -9.71 -22.24 0.00
C ALA A 57 -8.36 -22.25 0.73
N ALA A 58 -7.26 -21.88 0.06
CA ALA A 58 -5.96 -21.73 0.72
C ALA A 58 -6.01 -20.65 1.81
N VAL A 59 -6.62 -19.50 1.55
CA VAL A 59 -6.78 -18.44 2.56
C VAL A 59 -7.60 -18.94 3.75
N GLU A 60 -8.73 -19.59 3.51
CA GLU A 60 -9.60 -20.09 4.58
C GLU A 60 -8.92 -21.17 5.44
N LYS A 61 -8.08 -22.01 4.81
CA LYS A 61 -7.30 -23.07 5.47
C LYS A 61 -6.15 -22.52 6.32
N ASP A 62 -5.33 -21.63 5.74
CA ASP A 62 -4.04 -21.24 6.33
C ASP A 62 -4.12 -19.90 7.10
N PHE A 63 -5.18 -19.12 6.87
CA PHE A 63 -5.49 -17.88 7.56
C PHE A 63 -6.97 -17.88 8.02
N PRO A 64 -7.36 -18.79 8.94
CA PRO A 64 -8.74 -18.94 9.37
C PRO A 64 -9.30 -17.64 9.96
N GLY A 65 -10.47 -17.23 9.50
CA GLY A 65 -11.10 -15.96 9.90
C GLY A 65 -10.62 -14.73 9.13
N ALA A 66 -9.65 -14.89 8.21
CA ALA A 66 -9.21 -13.81 7.36
C ALA A 66 -10.20 -13.52 6.22
N THR A 67 -10.36 -12.25 5.88
CA THR A 67 -11.05 -11.80 4.66
C THR A 67 -10.04 -11.19 3.69
N ILE A 68 -10.15 -11.53 2.41
CA ILE A 68 -9.33 -10.90 1.36
C ILE A 68 -9.91 -9.50 1.08
N SER A 69 -9.20 -8.45 1.51
CA SER A 69 -9.62 -7.07 1.33
C SER A 69 -9.17 -6.48 0.01
N GLU A 70 -7.94 -6.80 -0.42
CA GLU A 70 -7.40 -6.40 -1.72
C GLU A 70 -6.65 -7.58 -2.35
N ALA A 71 -6.66 -7.65 -3.68
CA ALA A 71 -5.88 -8.61 -4.42
C ALA A 71 -5.18 -7.94 -5.61
N TYR A 72 -4.00 -8.46 -5.93
CA TYR A 72 -3.17 -7.99 -7.03
C TYR A 72 -2.54 -9.19 -7.71
N THR A 73 -2.33 -9.12 -9.02
CA THR A 73 -1.66 -10.18 -9.80
C THR A 73 -0.42 -9.63 -10.50
N ASP A 74 0.60 -10.46 -10.64
CA ASP A 74 1.73 -10.18 -11.53
C ASP A 74 1.53 -10.80 -12.91
N LYS A 75 2.48 -10.53 -13.83
CA LYS A 75 2.49 -11.07 -15.20
C LYS A 75 2.78 -12.56 -15.29
N THR A 76 3.15 -13.20 -14.18
CA THR A 76 3.55 -14.61 -14.11
C THR A 76 2.50 -15.50 -13.44
N GLY A 77 1.39 -14.93 -12.98
CA GLY A 77 0.29 -15.65 -12.34
C GLY A 77 0.48 -15.87 -10.84
N ASN A 78 1.28 -15.02 -10.19
CA ASN A 78 1.29 -14.92 -8.73
C ASN A 78 0.38 -13.80 -8.25
N TYR A 79 -0.10 -13.96 -7.02
CA TYR A 79 -1.02 -13.07 -6.36
C TYR A 79 -0.41 -12.51 -5.09
N LYS A 80 -0.58 -11.20 -4.90
CA LYS A 80 -0.38 -10.51 -3.64
C LYS A 80 -1.76 -10.24 -3.05
N LEU A 81 -2.01 -10.77 -1.86
CA LEU A 81 -3.28 -10.66 -1.16
C LEU A 81 -3.10 -9.80 0.09
N VAL A 82 -3.97 -8.81 0.26
CA VAL A 82 -4.12 -8.12 1.54
C VAL A 82 -5.25 -8.83 2.28
N LEU A 83 -4.91 -9.41 3.41
CA LEU A 83 -5.82 -10.14 4.28
C LEU A 83 -6.13 -9.28 5.50
N THR A 84 -7.40 -9.21 5.89
CA THR A 84 -7.85 -8.56 7.11
C THR A 84 -8.28 -9.62 8.12
N MET A 85 -7.71 -9.57 9.33
CA MET A 85 -8.12 -10.38 10.48
C MET A 85 -8.31 -9.45 11.68
N ASP A 86 -9.50 -9.51 12.27
CA ASP A 86 -9.94 -8.63 13.34
C ASP A 86 -9.72 -7.15 12.96
N ASN A 87 -8.75 -6.49 13.61
CA ASN A 87 -8.37 -5.09 13.35
C ASN A 87 -6.96 -4.97 12.75
N SER A 88 -6.44 -6.04 12.16
CA SER A 88 -5.10 -6.09 11.57
C SER A 88 -5.13 -6.49 10.10
N THR A 89 -4.24 -5.89 9.32
CA THR A 89 -4.01 -6.26 7.92
C THR A 89 -2.69 -6.99 7.75
N LYS A 90 -2.66 -8.01 6.91
CA LYS A 90 -1.48 -8.80 6.60
C LYS A 90 -1.37 -9.00 5.09
N THR A 91 -0.18 -8.79 4.54
CA THR A 91 0.10 -9.13 3.14
C THR A 91 0.62 -10.57 3.04
N ALA A 92 0.04 -11.35 2.13
CA ALA A 92 0.46 -12.71 1.80
C ALA A 92 0.67 -12.85 0.29
N TYR A 93 1.57 -13.75 -0.13
CA TYR A 93 1.87 -14.00 -1.54
C TYR A 93 1.66 -15.47 -1.86
N THR A 94 0.98 -15.75 -2.97
CA THR A 94 0.64 -17.11 -3.40
C THR A 94 0.66 -17.24 -4.90
N ASN A 95 0.91 -18.44 -5.42
CA ASN A 95 0.73 -18.71 -6.84
C ASN A 95 -0.72 -19.13 -7.15
N SER A 96 -1.03 -19.35 -8.43
CA SER A 96 -2.36 -19.80 -8.88
C SER A 96 -2.84 -21.13 -8.28
N ARG A 97 -1.94 -21.90 -7.66
CA ARG A 97 -2.22 -23.19 -6.99
C ARG A 97 -2.46 -23.03 -5.49
N GLY A 98 -2.46 -21.81 -4.96
CA GLY A 98 -2.62 -21.57 -3.52
C GLY A 98 -1.36 -21.90 -2.71
N GLU A 99 -0.19 -22.07 -3.35
CA GLU A 99 1.06 -22.32 -2.64
C GLU A 99 1.69 -20.99 -2.21
N TRP A 100 1.91 -20.83 -0.91
CA TRP A 100 2.46 -19.61 -0.33
C TRP A 100 3.96 -19.47 -0.58
N PHE A 101 4.42 -18.24 -0.82
CA PHE A 101 5.85 -17.95 -0.95
C PHE A 101 6.21 -16.59 -0.33
N THR A 102 7.50 -16.40 -0.07
CA THR A 102 8.05 -15.09 0.30
C THR A 102 8.74 -14.52 -0.93
N PRO A 103 8.36 -13.32 -1.42
CA PRO A 103 9.05 -12.70 -2.54
C PRO A 103 10.51 -12.45 -2.17
N LYS A 104 11.43 -12.70 -3.11
CA LYS A 104 12.84 -12.35 -2.93
C LYS A 104 12.96 -10.83 -3.01
N LYS A 105 13.75 -10.25 -2.09
CA LYS A 105 14.09 -8.82 -2.09
C LYS A 105 15.13 -8.50 -3.15
#